data_AF-A0A0F9PSV5-F1
#
_entry.id   AF-A0A0F9PSV5-F1
#
_cell.length_a   1.000
_cell.length_b   1.000
_cell.length_c   1.000
_cell.angle_alpha   90.00
_cell.angle_beta   90.00
_cell.angle_gamma   90.00
#
_symmetry.space_group_name_H-M   'P 1'
#
loop_
_entity.id
_entity.type
_entity.pdbx_description
1 polymer ?
#
loop_
_entity_poly.entity_id
_entity_poly.type
_entity_poly.pdbx_seq_one_letter_code
_entity_poly.pdbx_strand_id
1 'polypeptide(L)' 'MVKEKLGLFFPEELERIRNNQCPICCCNIDITKFKDKLSLKEFHISGLCQKCQDKMFGVDK' A
#
# COMPACT_ATOMS: atom_id res chain seq x y z
N MET A 1 -14.20 8.70 -4.90
CA MET A 1 -14.03 10.07 -4.35
C MET A 1 -12.64 10.33 -3.75
N VAL A 2 -12.01 9.41 -2.99
CA VAL A 2 -10.68 9.67 -2.39
C VAL A 2 -9.52 9.67 -3.41
N LYS A 3 -9.56 8.78 -4.43
CA LYS A 3 -8.48 8.61 -5.41
C LYS A 3 -8.30 9.78 -6.39
N GLU A 4 -9.36 10.51 -6.73
CA GLU A 4 -9.28 11.66 -7.66
C GLU A 4 -8.60 12.88 -7.02
N LYS A 5 -8.97 13.24 -5.78
CA LYS A 5 -8.32 14.35 -5.07
C LYS A 5 -6.88 14.03 -4.70
N LEU A 6 -6.59 12.76 -4.36
CA LEU A 6 -5.23 12.32 -4.09
C LEU A 6 -4.31 12.51 -5.32
N GLY A 7 -4.82 12.41 -6.54
CA GLY A 7 -4.06 12.58 -7.78
C GLY A 7 -3.62 14.00 -8.07
N LEU A 8 -4.31 14.97 -7.48
CA LEU A 8 -3.95 16.38 -7.61
C LEU A 8 -2.76 16.76 -6.72
N PHE A 9 -2.65 16.15 -5.54
CA PHE A 9 -1.63 16.48 -4.55
C PHE A 9 -0.48 15.48 -4.47
N PHE A 10 -0.72 14.21 -4.84
CA PHE A 10 0.22 13.09 -4.73
C PHE A 10 0.18 12.23 -6.01
N PRO A 11 0.58 12.79 -7.17
CA PRO A 11 0.47 12.11 -8.46
C PRO A 11 1.40 10.88 -8.56
N GLU A 12 2.63 10.98 -8.03
CA GLU A 12 3.63 9.92 -8.09
C GLU A 12 3.23 8.70 -7.24
N GLU A 13 2.72 8.93 -6.03
CA GLU A 13 2.26 7.88 -5.13
C GLU A 13 1.10 7.09 -5.74
N LEU A 14 0.19 7.79 -6.43
CA LEU A 14 -0.90 7.14 -7.13
C LEU A 14 -0.44 6.33 -8.33
N GLU A 15 0.53 6.82 -9.08
CA GLU A 15 1.12 6.05 -10.18
C GLU A 15 1.79 4.78 -9.65
N ARG A 16 2.54 4.88 -8.55
CA ARG A 16 3.14 3.71 -7.88
C ARG A 16 2.09 2.69 -7.50
N ILE A 17 0.99 3.11 -6.85
CA ILE A 17 -0.09 2.19 -6.48
C ILE A 17 -0.68 1.50 -7.72
N ARG A 18 -0.89 2.25 -8.83
CA ARG A 18 -1.39 1.68 -10.10
C ARG A 18 -0.43 0.67 -10.71
N ASN A 19 0.88 0.87 -10.53
CA ASN A 19 1.94 0.00 -11.03
C ASN A 19 2.30 -1.14 -10.07
N ASN A 20 1.46 -1.42 -9.05
CA ASN A 20 1.74 -2.41 -7.99
C ASN A 20 3.07 -2.12 -7.27
N GLN A 21 3.37 -0.86 -7.03
CA GLN A 21 4.53 -0.41 -6.25
C GLN A 21 4.07 0.25 -4.96
N CYS A 22 4.81 0.00 -3.88
CA CYS A 22 4.55 0.64 -2.61
C CYS A 22 4.79 2.16 -2.74
N PRO A 23 3.82 3.01 -2.42
CA PRO A 23 3.99 4.46 -2.50
C PRO A 23 5.00 5.01 -1.48
N ILE A 24 5.31 4.25 -0.42
CA ILE A 24 6.21 4.68 0.67
C ILE A 24 7.66 4.26 0.45
N CYS A 25 7.90 2.98 0.13
CA CYS A 25 9.25 2.44 -0.01
C CYS A 25 9.60 2.02 -1.44
N CYS A 26 8.73 2.30 -2.41
CA CYS A 26 8.97 2.15 -3.85
C CYS A 26 9.23 0.71 -4.32
N CYS A 27 9.06 -0.31 -3.47
CA CYS A 27 9.27 -1.69 -3.86
C CYS A 27 8.09 -2.22 -4.69
N ASN A 28 8.37 -3.16 -5.61
CA ASN A 28 7.32 -3.92 -6.27
C ASN A 28 6.58 -4.79 -5.24
N ILE A 29 5.26 -4.81 -5.34
CA ILE A 29 4.37 -5.58 -4.46
C ILE A 29 3.99 -6.87 -5.16
N ASP A 30 4.21 -7.97 -4.46
CA ASP A 30 3.74 -9.30 -4.85
C ASP A 30 2.63 -9.72 -3.88
N ILE A 31 1.40 -9.79 -4.40
CA ILE A 31 0.21 -10.10 -3.59
C ILE A 31 0.26 -11.50 -2.97
N THR A 32 1.12 -12.40 -3.48
CA THR A 32 1.29 -13.75 -2.93
C THR A 32 2.19 -13.79 -1.69
N LYS A 33 2.90 -12.69 -1.40
CA LYS A 33 3.89 -12.60 -0.30
C LYS A 33 3.35 -11.91 0.96
N PHE A 34 2.07 -11.57 1.00
CA PHE A 34 1.45 -11.07 2.22
C PHE A 34 1.36 -12.17 3.28
N LYS A 35 1.61 -11.81 4.53
CA LYS A 35 1.77 -12.78 5.63
C LYS A 35 0.44 -13.47 5.99
N ASP A 36 -0.68 -12.76 5.81
CA ASP A 36 -2.01 -13.26 6.12
C ASP A 36 -3.11 -12.50 5.34
N LYS A 37 -4.35 -12.98 5.48
CA LYS A 37 -5.52 -12.40 4.81
C LYS A 37 -5.87 -11.01 5.33
N LEU A 38 -5.52 -10.66 6.56
CA LEU A 38 -5.74 -9.32 7.11
C LEU A 38 -4.82 -8.33 6.42
N SER A 39 -3.53 -8.61 6.33
CA SER A 39 -2.57 -7.75 5.61
C SER A 39 -2.89 -7.61 4.12
N LEU A 40 -3.44 -8.66 3.48
CA LEU A 40 -3.95 -8.54 2.11
C LEU A 40 -5.16 -7.61 2.02
N LYS A 41 -6.09 -7.65 2.98
CA LYS A 41 -7.21 -6.69 3.05
C LYS A 41 -6.71 -5.26 3.26
N GLU A 42 -5.74 -5.07 4.16
CA GLU A 42 -5.12 -3.77 4.41
C GLU A 42 -4.39 -3.23 3.18
N PHE A 43 -3.78 -4.11 2.38
CA PHE A 43 -3.20 -3.73 1.08
C PHE A 43 -4.27 -3.18 0.13
N HIS A 44 -5.44 -3.83 0.03
CA HIS A 44 -6.52 -3.33 -0.84
C HIS A 44 -7.08 -1.97 -0.41
N ILE A 45 -6.93 -1.60 0.85
CA ILE A 45 -7.35 -0.31 1.39
C ILE A 45 -6.25 0.75 1.20
N SER A 46 -5.01 0.41 1.54
CA SER A 46 -3.89 1.36 1.67
C SER A 46 -2.93 1.41 0.48
N GLY A 47 -2.81 0.33 -0.28
CA GLY A 47 -1.79 0.15 -1.33
C GLY A 47 -0.37 -0.09 -0.80
N LEU A 48 -0.18 -0.36 0.49
CA LEU A 48 1.14 -0.54 1.10
C LEU A 48 1.65 -1.98 1.03
N CYS A 49 2.96 -2.17 0.85
CA CYS A 49 3.58 -3.49 0.98
C CYS A 49 3.58 -3.98 2.44
N GLN A 50 3.69 -5.30 2.65
CA GLN A 50 3.72 -5.92 3.98
C GLN A 50 4.70 -5.24 4.95
N LYS A 51 5.94 -5.00 4.53
CA LYS A 51 6.97 -4.36 5.37
C LYS A 51 6.58 -2.96 5.84
N CYS A 52 5.92 -2.19 4.98
CA CYS A 52 5.43 -0.86 5.33
C CYS A 52 4.19 -0.94 6.22
N GLN A 53 3.30 -1.89 5.95
CA GLN A 53 2.16 -2.17 6.82
C GLN A 53 2.63 -2.54 8.23
N ASP A 54 3.58 -3.45 8.38
CA ASP A 54 4.10 -3.87 9.67
C ASP A 54 4.73 -2.71 10.45
N LYS A 55 5.33 -1.73 9.78
CA LYS A 55 5.86 -0.51 10.42
C LYS A 55 4.78 0.47 10.87
N MET A 56 3.68 0.56 10.13
CA MET A 56 2.60 1.51 10.40
C MET A 56 1.53 0.95 11.34
N PHE A 57 1.21 -0.33 11.18
CA PHE A 57 0.09 -1.04 11.82
C PHE A 57 0.53 -2.26 12.65
N GLY A 58 1.80 -2.67 12.59
CA GLY A 58 2.31 -3.83 13.34
C GLY A 58 2.50 -3.57 14.83
N VAL A 59 1.72 -2.64 15.39
CA VAL A 59 1.79 -2.18 16.78
C VAL A 59 0.55 -2.57 17.57
N ASP A 60 -0.15 -3.65 17.22
CA ASP A 60 -1.22 -4.19 18.05
C ASP A 60 -1.13 -5.72 18.13
N LYS A 61 -0.94 -6.21 19.37
CA LYS A 61 -0.93 -7.60 19.81
C LYS A 61 -2.34 -8.18 19.90
#